data_AF-A0A966BP39-F1
#
_entry.id   AF-A0A966BP39-F1
#
_cell.length_a   1.000
_cell.length_b   1.000
_cell.length_c   1.000
_cell.angle_alpha   90.00
_cell.angle_beta   90.00
_cell.angle_gamma   90.00
#
_symmetry.space_group_name_H-M   'P 1'
#
loop_
_entity.id
_entity.type
_entity.pdbx_description
1 polymer ?
#
loop_
_entity_poly.entity_id
_entity_poly.type
_entity_poly.pdbx_seq_one_letter_code
_entity_poly.pdbx_strand_id
1 'polypeptide(L)'
;MNRYPLWKNLLIFFVLLAGLIYTLPNFFGESPAVQVLPLRTSLKADAVLLGRVEDALRVASIKPERVALDGNSIKARFADTDTQLKAKDVLGGQLGEDYVVALNLLPRSPQWLTRLHALPMYLGLDLRGGVHFLLQVDMKAALDKAMEAAAGDLRTALREEKISYSGVSREGKTLQVKFRDAESRGKGEEKIKQGFTDYALIPKDEAGEFLLLATLKPEAEHRIQESAVQQNLLTLRNRVNELGVAEPVIQQQGADRVVVQLPGVQDTARAKDILGRTATLEVRMVDEEHQVVEGAVAPFGTEMFKNSDGGYLLVKKQVILTGERINDAQPGFDNRNNEAAVHINLDGVGARKFKDATRENVGKRMAIILFEKGRGEIVTAPVIREEIGGGRVQISGKMSTEEAQNTALLLRAGALAAPMEIVEERTIGPSLGADNISR
;
A
#
# COMPACT_ATOMS: atom_id res chain seq x y z
N MET A 1 -23.11 -53.60 -30.43
CA MET A 1 -24.13 -52.70 -31.04
C MET A 1 -24.27 -51.47 -30.17
N ASN A 2 -24.00 -50.30 -30.75
CA ASN A 2 -24.05 -49.03 -30.05
C ASN A 2 -25.52 -48.68 -29.70
N ARG A 3 -25.84 -48.49 -28.42
CA ARG A 3 -27.22 -48.29 -27.93
C ARG A 3 -27.68 -46.82 -27.97
N TYR A 4 -26.78 -45.89 -28.32
CA TYR A 4 -27.07 -44.46 -28.34
C TYR A 4 -27.22 -43.92 -29.77
N PRO A 5 -28.13 -42.95 -29.99
CA PRO A 5 -28.23 -42.20 -31.24
C PRO A 5 -26.89 -41.55 -31.62
N LEU A 6 -26.59 -41.48 -32.93
CA LEU A 6 -25.36 -40.90 -33.49
C LEU A 6 -25.03 -39.50 -32.94
N TRP A 7 -26.02 -38.63 -32.78
CA TRP A 7 -25.83 -37.29 -32.25
C TRP A 7 -25.35 -37.27 -30.79
N LYS A 8 -25.79 -38.23 -29.95
CA LYS A 8 -25.31 -38.35 -28.56
C LYS A 8 -23.86 -38.80 -28.53
N ASN A 9 -23.47 -39.73 -29.41
CA ASN A 9 -22.08 -40.17 -29.53
C ASN A 9 -21.16 -39.06 -30.05
N LEU A 10 -21.63 -38.26 -31.01
CA LEU A 10 -20.90 -37.08 -31.51
C LEU A 10 -20.77 -36.00 -30.43
N LEU A 11 -21.82 -35.78 -29.63
CA LEU A 11 -21.78 -34.84 -28.51
C LEU A 11 -20.80 -35.30 -27.43
N ILE A 12 -20.82 -36.59 -27.05
CA ILE A 12 -19.85 -37.16 -26.10
C ILE A 12 -18.42 -37.02 -26.63
N PHE A 13 -18.20 -37.31 -27.91
CA PHE A 13 -16.89 -37.16 -28.54
C PHE A 13 -16.41 -35.70 -28.50
N PHE A 14 -17.28 -34.74 -28.82
CA PHE A 14 -16.95 -33.31 -28.77
C PHE A 14 -16.63 -32.86 -27.34
N VAL A 15 -17.40 -33.29 -26.34
CA VAL A 15 -17.16 -32.96 -24.92
C VAL A 15 -15.83 -33.56 -24.44
N LEU A 16 -15.52 -34.80 -24.81
CA LEU A 16 -14.23 -35.42 -24.48
C LEU A 16 -13.06 -34.71 -25.17
N LEU A 17 -13.20 -34.35 -26.44
CA LEU A 17 -12.18 -33.62 -27.20
C LEU A 17 -11.94 -32.23 -26.60
N ALA A 18 -13.01 -31.51 -26.24
CA ALA A 18 -12.91 -30.23 -25.55
C ALA A 18 -12.23 -30.39 -24.18
N GLY A 19 -12.62 -31.40 -23.39
CA GLY A 19 -11.96 -31.72 -22.12
C GLY A 19 -10.47 -32.02 -22.27
N LEU A 20 -10.07 -32.74 -23.32
CA LEU A 20 -8.66 -32.99 -23.62
C LEU A 20 -7.91 -31.69 -23.98
N ILE A 21 -8.52 -30.83 -24.80
CA ILE A 21 -7.91 -29.56 -25.22
C ILE A 21 -7.70 -28.63 -24.02
N TYR A 22 -8.65 -28.56 -23.09
CA TYR A 22 -8.54 -27.73 -21.90
C TYR A 22 -7.63 -28.32 -20.81
N THR A 23 -7.29 -29.62 -20.86
CA THR A 23 -6.32 -30.24 -19.93
C THR A 23 -4.88 -30.21 -20.45
N LEU A 24 -4.66 -30.13 -21.77
CA LEU A 24 -3.34 -30.03 -22.40
C LEU A 24 -2.40 -28.95 -21.79
N PRO A 25 -2.85 -27.73 -21.44
CA PRO A 25 -1.98 -26.71 -20.85
C PRO A 25 -1.22 -27.17 -19.60
N ASN A 26 -1.80 -28.06 -18.79
CA ASN A 26 -1.19 -28.54 -17.54
C ASN A 26 0.05 -29.41 -17.78
N PHE A 27 0.19 -30.03 -18.97
CA PHE A 27 1.32 -30.91 -19.29
C PHE A 27 2.58 -30.17 -19.75
N PHE A 28 2.47 -28.88 -20.11
CA PHE A 28 3.62 -28.12 -20.61
C PHE A 28 4.56 -27.64 -19.49
N GLY A 29 4.09 -27.60 -18.24
CA GLY A 29 4.87 -27.12 -17.10
C GLY A 29 5.21 -25.62 -17.17
N GLU A 30 6.14 -25.19 -16.31
CA GLU A 30 6.56 -23.80 -16.21
C GLU A 30 8.02 -23.61 -16.67
N SER A 31 8.35 -22.41 -17.17
CA SER A 31 9.69 -21.97 -17.56
C SER A 31 10.13 -20.81 -16.66
N PRO A 32 11.39 -20.83 -16.18
CA PRO A 32 12.05 -19.69 -15.54
C PRO A 32 11.90 -18.42 -16.38
N ALA A 33 11.36 -17.35 -15.80
CA ALA A 33 11.15 -16.10 -16.49
C ALA A 33 11.54 -14.89 -15.64
N VAL A 34 12.09 -13.87 -16.26
CA VAL A 34 12.25 -12.56 -15.62
C VAL A 34 11.16 -11.65 -16.14
N GLN A 35 10.44 -11.03 -15.22
CA GLN A 35 9.41 -10.05 -15.52
C GLN A 35 9.91 -8.66 -15.15
N VAL A 36 9.73 -7.73 -16.07
CA VAL A 36 10.06 -6.31 -15.88
C VAL A 36 8.74 -5.54 -15.88
N LEU A 37 8.40 -4.96 -14.74
CA LEU A 37 7.25 -4.06 -14.61
C LEU A 37 7.74 -2.62 -14.43
N PRO A 38 7.15 -1.64 -15.10
CA PRO A 38 7.32 -0.24 -14.72
C PRO A 38 6.70 -0.02 -13.33
N LEU A 39 7.42 0.66 -12.42
CA LEU A 39 6.87 1.04 -11.10
C LEU A 39 5.82 2.14 -11.18
N ARG A 40 5.79 2.88 -12.28
CA ARG A 40 5.02 4.12 -12.42
C ARG A 40 3.96 3.96 -13.49
N THR A 41 2.77 4.47 -13.23
CA THR A 41 1.69 4.59 -14.23
C THR A 41 2.06 5.47 -15.42
N SER A 42 3.03 6.39 -15.25
CA SER A 42 3.60 7.22 -16.32
C SER A 42 4.53 6.45 -17.26
N LEU A 43 5.15 5.36 -16.78
CA LEU A 43 6.04 4.50 -17.55
C LEU A 43 5.25 3.32 -18.12
N LYS A 44 5.35 3.09 -19.42
CA LYS A 44 4.69 1.97 -20.08
C LYS A 44 5.68 0.88 -20.44
N ALA A 45 5.24 -0.36 -20.33
CA ALA A 45 5.92 -1.46 -20.99
C ALA A 45 5.64 -1.36 -22.50
N ASP A 46 6.52 -0.66 -23.21
CA ASP A 46 6.40 -0.42 -24.66
C ASP A 46 7.53 -1.13 -25.43
N ALA A 47 7.45 -1.11 -26.77
CA ALA A 47 8.47 -1.66 -27.65
C ALA A 47 9.87 -1.06 -27.41
N VAL A 48 9.95 0.16 -26.89
CA VAL A 48 11.21 0.81 -26.50
C VAL A 48 11.85 0.10 -25.31
N LEU A 49 11.06 -0.23 -24.29
CA LEU A 49 11.55 -0.99 -23.13
C LEU A 49 11.90 -2.42 -23.54
N LEU A 50 11.15 -3.02 -24.47
CA LEU A 50 11.46 -4.34 -25.03
C LEU A 50 12.85 -4.35 -25.68
N GLY A 51 13.15 -3.35 -26.51
CA GLY A 51 14.47 -3.19 -27.10
C GLY A 51 15.58 -3.05 -26.05
N ARG A 52 15.37 -2.24 -25.00
CA ARG A 52 16.33 -2.08 -23.91
C ARG A 52 16.60 -3.40 -23.17
N VAL A 53 15.55 -4.18 -22.90
CA VAL A 53 15.66 -5.49 -22.25
C VAL A 53 16.44 -6.47 -23.13
N GLU A 54 16.13 -6.52 -24.43
CA GLU A 54 16.84 -7.37 -25.39
C GLU A 54 18.32 -7.00 -25.53
N ASP A 55 18.62 -5.69 -25.60
CA ASP A 55 19.99 -5.19 -25.70
C ASP A 55 20.78 -5.47 -24.42
N ALA A 56 20.17 -5.28 -23.23
CA ALA A 56 20.79 -5.60 -21.95
C ALA A 56 21.16 -7.09 -21.85
N LEU A 57 20.25 -7.98 -22.26
CA LEU A 57 20.51 -9.43 -22.28
C LEU A 57 21.59 -9.79 -23.31
N ARG A 58 21.58 -9.14 -24.48
CA ARG A 58 22.57 -9.37 -25.54
C ARG A 58 23.98 -8.96 -25.10
N VAL A 59 24.13 -7.79 -24.45
CA VAL A 59 25.41 -7.30 -23.91
C VAL A 59 25.97 -8.25 -22.86
N ALA A 60 25.11 -8.82 -22.02
CA ALA A 60 25.50 -9.81 -21.02
C ALA A 60 25.70 -11.23 -21.57
N SER A 61 25.58 -11.44 -22.89
CA SER A 61 25.66 -12.77 -23.54
C SER A 61 24.66 -13.80 -23.00
N ILE A 62 23.50 -13.33 -22.51
CA ILE A 62 22.42 -14.18 -22.03
C ILE A 62 21.44 -14.41 -23.19
N LYS A 63 21.16 -15.67 -23.51
CA LYS A 63 20.20 -16.05 -24.57
C LYS A 63 18.82 -16.33 -23.96
N PRO A 64 17.84 -15.42 -24.08
CA PRO A 64 16.46 -15.73 -23.73
C PRO A 64 15.86 -16.69 -24.76
N GLU A 65 15.02 -17.63 -24.32
CA GLU A 65 14.21 -18.45 -25.23
C GLU A 65 13.18 -17.60 -25.96
N ARG A 66 12.63 -16.60 -25.26
CA ARG A 66 11.65 -15.67 -25.79
C ARG A 66 11.60 -14.42 -24.92
N VAL A 67 11.54 -13.25 -25.54
CA VAL A 67 11.15 -12.01 -24.87
C VAL A 67 9.87 -11.51 -25.53
N ALA A 68 8.88 -11.14 -24.73
CA ALA A 68 7.61 -10.67 -25.24
C ALA A 68 7.02 -9.59 -24.33
N LEU A 69 6.30 -8.65 -24.97
CA LEU A 69 5.41 -7.73 -24.28
C LEU A 69 4.13 -8.47 -23.89
N ASP A 70 3.73 -8.37 -22.62
CA ASP A 70 2.51 -8.98 -22.09
C ASP A 70 1.78 -7.98 -21.20
N GLY A 71 0.77 -7.31 -21.77
CA GLY A 71 0.04 -6.23 -21.14
C GLY A 71 0.96 -5.06 -20.80
N ASN A 72 1.03 -4.71 -19.51
CA ASN A 72 1.90 -3.66 -18.98
C ASN A 72 3.22 -4.20 -18.40
N SER A 73 3.72 -5.33 -18.91
CA SER A 73 4.98 -5.90 -18.45
C SER A 73 5.77 -6.56 -19.58
N ILE A 74 7.08 -6.66 -19.41
CA ILE A 74 7.95 -7.42 -20.32
C ILE A 74 8.34 -8.73 -19.66
N LYS A 75 8.20 -9.82 -20.40
CA LYS A 75 8.47 -11.17 -19.92
C LYS A 75 9.55 -11.80 -20.78
N ALA A 76 10.69 -12.09 -20.16
CA ALA A 76 11.80 -12.82 -20.77
C ALA A 76 11.84 -14.24 -20.19
N ARG A 77 11.79 -15.26 -21.03
CA ARG A 77 11.87 -16.69 -20.66
C ARG A 77 13.29 -17.20 -20.84
N PHE A 78 13.69 -18.11 -19.96
CA PHE A 78 15.01 -18.71 -19.92
C PHE A 78 14.91 -20.24 -19.80
N ALA A 79 15.97 -20.92 -20.24
CA ALA A 79 16.04 -22.37 -20.22
C ALA A 79 16.15 -22.93 -18.79
N ASP A 80 16.86 -22.20 -17.91
CA ASP A 80 17.24 -22.62 -16.57
C ASP A 80 17.22 -21.47 -15.56
N THR A 81 17.11 -21.82 -14.27
CA THR A 81 17.02 -20.86 -13.15
C THR A 81 18.33 -20.10 -12.94
N ASP A 82 19.49 -20.68 -13.24
CA ASP A 82 20.78 -19.99 -13.08
C ASP A 82 20.92 -18.83 -14.07
N THR A 83 20.50 -19.05 -15.32
CA THR A 83 20.45 -18.04 -16.37
C THR A 83 19.40 -16.98 -16.06
N GLN A 84 18.26 -17.38 -15.46
CA GLN A 84 17.23 -16.45 -14.97
C GLN A 84 17.77 -15.52 -13.88
N LEU A 85 18.52 -16.04 -12.89
CA LEU A 85 19.11 -15.24 -11.82
C LEU A 85 20.13 -14.24 -12.36
N LYS A 86 21.03 -14.68 -13.26
CA LYS A 86 21.97 -13.78 -13.93
C LYS A 86 21.25 -12.70 -14.74
N ALA A 87 20.17 -13.07 -15.43
CA ALA A 87 19.37 -12.13 -16.20
C ALA A 87 18.71 -11.08 -15.30
N LYS A 88 18.17 -11.49 -14.13
CA LYS A 88 17.60 -10.57 -13.13
C LYS A 88 18.65 -9.55 -12.68
N ASP A 89 19.85 -10.00 -12.33
CA ASP A 89 20.90 -9.11 -11.80
C ASP A 89 21.37 -8.10 -12.86
N VAL A 90 21.57 -8.55 -14.11
CA VAL A 90 21.92 -7.68 -15.24
C VAL A 90 20.82 -6.67 -15.52
N LEU A 91 19.58 -7.14 -15.64
CA LEU A 91 18.43 -6.28 -15.95
C LEU A 91 18.18 -5.28 -14.83
N GLY A 92 18.30 -5.69 -13.56
CA GLY A 92 18.17 -4.81 -12.41
C GLY A 92 19.26 -3.73 -12.39
N GLY A 93 20.49 -4.09 -12.72
CA GLY A 93 21.60 -3.13 -12.82
C GLY A 93 21.45 -2.13 -13.97
N GLN A 94 20.95 -2.56 -15.14
CA GLN A 94 20.87 -1.70 -16.33
C GLN A 94 19.58 -0.89 -16.45
N LEU A 95 18.44 -1.44 -16.03
CA LEU A 95 17.16 -0.74 -16.09
C LEU A 95 17.01 0.28 -14.95
N GLY A 96 17.83 0.14 -13.91
CA GLY A 96 17.84 1.03 -12.75
C GLY A 96 16.57 0.87 -11.90
N GLU A 97 16.31 1.87 -11.07
CA GLU A 97 15.25 1.80 -10.04
C GLU A 97 13.85 2.11 -10.55
N ASP A 98 13.68 2.45 -11.83
CA ASP A 98 12.38 2.77 -12.42
C ASP A 98 11.56 1.53 -12.81
N TYR A 99 12.19 0.35 -12.78
CA TYR A 99 11.59 -0.91 -13.19
C TYR A 99 11.78 -1.98 -12.12
N VAL A 100 10.70 -2.67 -11.75
CA VAL A 100 10.76 -3.87 -10.93
C VAL A 100 11.18 -5.02 -11.83
N VAL A 101 12.38 -5.53 -11.59
CA VAL A 101 12.83 -6.79 -12.17
C VAL A 101 12.54 -7.91 -11.16
N ALA A 102 11.55 -8.73 -11.46
CA ALA A 102 11.07 -9.82 -10.61
C ALA A 102 11.32 -11.18 -11.27
N LEU A 103 11.63 -12.19 -10.45
CA LEU A 103 11.67 -13.59 -10.88
C LEU A 103 10.22 -14.09 -10.96
N ASN A 104 9.86 -14.73 -12.06
CA ASN A 104 8.55 -15.31 -12.28
C ASN A 104 8.70 -16.68 -12.96
N LEU A 105 7.64 -17.47 -12.96
CA LEU A 105 7.54 -18.72 -13.70
C LEU A 105 6.38 -18.59 -14.69
N LEU A 106 6.65 -18.79 -15.97
CA LEU A 106 5.63 -18.65 -17.01
C LEU A 106 5.25 -20.02 -17.57
N PRO A 107 3.96 -20.26 -17.88
CA PRO A 107 3.56 -21.52 -18.48
C PRO A 107 4.20 -21.67 -19.86
N ARG A 108 4.73 -22.87 -20.13
CA ARG A 108 5.28 -23.25 -21.45
C ARG A 108 4.19 -23.56 -22.49
N SER A 109 2.92 -23.41 -22.11
CA SER A 109 1.77 -23.67 -22.98
C SER A 109 1.85 -22.86 -24.29
N PRO A 110 1.63 -23.52 -25.45
CA PRO A 110 1.56 -22.85 -26.74
C PRO A 110 0.55 -21.70 -26.81
N GLN A 111 0.83 -20.70 -27.65
CA GLN A 111 -0.03 -19.52 -27.80
C GLN A 111 -1.45 -19.83 -28.31
N TRP A 112 -1.63 -20.91 -29.07
CA TRP A 112 -2.95 -21.30 -29.56
C TRP A 112 -3.87 -21.77 -28.43
N LEU A 113 -3.34 -22.39 -27.38
CA LEU A 113 -4.12 -22.77 -26.18
C LEU A 113 -4.51 -21.53 -25.37
N THR A 114 -3.58 -20.60 -25.18
CA THR A 114 -3.85 -19.34 -24.47
C THR A 114 -4.88 -18.47 -25.20
N ARG A 115 -4.87 -18.43 -26.54
CA ARG A 115 -5.90 -17.74 -27.35
C ARG A 115 -7.30 -18.35 -27.21
N LEU A 116 -7.39 -19.65 -26.95
CA LEU A 116 -8.64 -20.36 -26.68
C LEU A 116 -9.10 -20.21 -25.21
N HIS A 117 -8.41 -19.40 -24.41
CA HIS A 117 -8.61 -19.30 -22.96
C HIS A 117 -8.44 -20.65 -22.23
N ALA A 118 -7.72 -21.60 -22.84
CA ALA A 118 -7.28 -22.82 -22.18
C ALA A 118 -6.01 -22.49 -21.38
N LEU A 119 -6.22 -21.93 -20.19
CA LEU A 119 -5.16 -21.61 -19.23
C LEU A 119 -4.84 -22.85 -18.38
N PRO A 120 -3.57 -23.06 -18.00
CA PRO A 120 -3.23 -24.09 -17.02
C PRO A 120 -3.87 -23.77 -15.66
N MET A 121 -4.12 -24.80 -14.87
CA MET A 121 -4.60 -24.64 -13.50
C MET A 121 -3.56 -23.96 -12.63
N TYR A 122 -4.01 -23.07 -11.75
CA TYR A 122 -3.14 -22.46 -10.77
C TYR A 122 -2.71 -23.47 -9.72
N LEU A 123 -1.40 -23.54 -9.52
CA LEU A 123 -0.78 -24.38 -8.53
C LEU A 123 -0.57 -23.57 -7.25
N GLY A 124 -1.11 -24.08 -6.14
CA GLY A 124 -0.90 -23.49 -4.82
C GLY A 124 0.57 -23.56 -4.38
N LEU A 125 0.85 -22.97 -3.22
CA LEU A 125 2.19 -22.91 -2.62
C LEU A 125 2.87 -24.28 -2.53
N ASP A 126 2.11 -25.32 -2.21
CA ASP A 126 2.63 -26.68 -2.06
C ASP A 126 3.15 -27.26 -3.38
N LEU A 127 2.58 -26.86 -4.52
CA LEU A 127 2.88 -27.41 -5.85
C LEU A 127 3.84 -26.54 -6.65
N ARG A 128 3.76 -25.21 -6.49
CA ARG A 128 4.63 -24.24 -7.19
C ARG A 128 5.87 -23.87 -6.38
N GLY A 129 5.88 -24.19 -5.09
CA GLY A 129 6.81 -23.62 -4.13
C GLY A 129 6.57 -22.13 -3.91
N GLY A 130 7.31 -21.56 -2.96
CA GLY A 130 7.21 -20.15 -2.60
C GLY A 130 7.45 -19.92 -1.11
N VAL A 131 6.84 -18.86 -0.58
CA VAL A 131 6.97 -18.49 0.84
C VAL A 131 5.63 -18.31 1.53
N HIS A 132 5.60 -18.71 2.80
CA HIS A 132 4.53 -18.49 3.74
C HIS A 132 5.06 -17.63 4.89
N PHE A 133 4.43 -16.48 5.10
CA PHE A 133 4.68 -15.60 6.24
C PHE A 133 3.46 -15.52 7.13
N LEU A 134 3.68 -15.62 8.44
CA LEU A 134 2.72 -15.20 9.45
C LEU A 134 3.22 -13.89 10.05
N LEU A 135 2.46 -12.83 9.88
CA LEU A 135 2.75 -11.52 10.45
C LEU A 135 1.82 -11.25 11.62
N GLN A 136 2.32 -10.63 12.68
CA GLN A 136 1.56 -10.18 13.83
C GLN A 136 1.55 -8.64 13.87
N VAL A 137 0.37 -8.06 14.08
CA VAL A 137 0.17 -6.62 14.22
C VAL A 137 0.38 -6.23 15.68
N ASP A 138 1.16 -5.16 15.93
CA ASP A 138 1.30 -4.60 17.28
C ASP A 138 0.04 -3.84 17.71
N MET A 139 -0.88 -4.57 18.36
CA MET A 139 -2.14 -4.02 18.85
C MET A 139 -1.96 -2.95 19.93
N LYS A 140 -0.88 -3.03 20.69
CA LYS A 140 -0.60 -2.03 21.73
C LYS A 140 -0.20 -0.72 21.07
N ALA A 141 0.69 -0.76 20.08
CA ALA A 141 1.05 0.42 19.31
C ALA A 141 -0.16 1.03 18.58
N ALA A 142 -1.06 0.20 18.03
CA ALA A 142 -2.31 0.67 17.41
C ALA A 142 -3.19 1.47 18.39
N LEU A 143 -3.42 0.90 19.58
CA LEU A 143 -4.20 1.55 20.64
C LEU A 143 -3.51 2.81 21.15
N ASP A 144 -2.18 2.75 21.31
CA ASP A 144 -1.40 3.89 21.79
C ASP A 144 -1.52 5.09 20.84
N LYS A 145 -1.42 4.83 19.53
CA LYS A 145 -1.60 5.84 18.48
C LYS A 145 -3.03 6.38 18.44
N ALA A 146 -4.04 5.50 18.47
CA ALA A 146 -5.45 5.90 18.46
C ALA A 146 -5.79 6.80 19.67
N MET A 147 -5.26 6.49 20.85
CA MET A 147 -5.45 7.30 22.05
C MET A 147 -4.75 8.66 21.97
N GLU A 148 -3.56 8.73 21.36
CA GLU A 148 -2.85 9.99 21.16
C GLU A 148 -3.60 10.91 20.19
N ALA A 149 -4.10 10.35 19.08
CA ALA A 149 -4.96 11.05 18.14
C ALA A 149 -6.22 11.58 18.82
N ALA A 150 -6.92 10.72 19.58
CA ALA A 150 -8.12 11.11 20.33
C ALA A 150 -7.85 12.21 21.36
N ALA A 151 -6.70 12.19 22.05
CA ALA A 151 -6.31 13.26 22.97
C ALA A 151 -6.11 14.60 22.23
N GLY A 152 -5.54 14.57 21.02
CA GLY A 152 -5.41 15.72 20.13
C GLY A 152 -6.76 16.29 19.67
N ASP A 153 -7.66 15.40 19.25
CA ASP A 153 -9.01 15.74 18.82
C ASP A 153 -9.83 16.35 19.96
N LEU A 154 -9.71 15.78 21.16
CA LEU A 154 -10.42 16.26 22.35
C LEU A 154 -9.95 17.67 22.75
N ARG A 155 -8.65 17.95 22.74
CA ARG A 155 -8.11 19.32 22.92
C ARG A 155 -8.64 20.29 21.86
N THR A 156 -8.87 19.77 20.65
CA THR A 156 -9.35 20.57 19.54
C THR A 156 -10.80 20.94 19.72
N ALA A 157 -11.66 19.94 19.96
CA ALA A 157 -13.08 20.10 20.22
C ALA A 157 -13.36 21.02 21.42
N LEU A 158 -12.65 20.85 22.55
CA LEU A 158 -12.84 21.71 23.72
C LEU A 158 -12.50 23.18 23.45
N ARG A 159 -11.48 23.44 22.63
CA ARG A 159 -11.06 24.82 22.31
C ARG A 159 -12.01 25.48 21.32
N GLU A 160 -12.55 24.74 20.37
CA GLU A 160 -13.55 25.26 19.41
C GLU A 160 -14.83 25.71 20.12
N GLU A 161 -15.27 24.96 21.12
CA GLU A 161 -16.42 25.30 21.98
C GLU A 161 -16.07 26.32 23.09
N LYS A 162 -14.83 26.84 23.11
CA LYS A 162 -14.33 27.79 24.11
C LYS A 162 -14.48 27.30 25.56
N ILE A 163 -14.36 26.00 25.78
CA ILE A 163 -14.42 25.39 27.12
C ILE A 163 -13.04 25.52 27.77
N SER A 164 -13.01 26.05 28.99
CA SER A 164 -11.75 26.27 29.72
C SER A 164 -11.22 24.95 30.29
N TYR A 165 -10.09 24.47 29.76
CA TYR A 165 -9.36 23.30 30.28
C TYR A 165 -7.91 23.67 30.63
N SER A 166 -7.36 23.00 31.64
CA SER A 166 -5.99 23.16 32.11
C SER A 166 -5.01 22.24 31.40
N GLY A 167 -5.47 21.05 30.97
CA GLY A 167 -4.64 20.11 30.21
C GLY A 167 -5.38 18.82 29.87
N VAL A 168 -4.84 18.09 28.89
CA VAL A 168 -5.26 16.72 28.57
C VAL A 168 -4.01 15.86 28.61
N SER A 169 -3.96 14.94 29.58
CA SER A 169 -2.90 13.95 29.77
C SER A 169 -3.44 12.56 29.48
N ARG A 170 -2.55 11.65 29.09
CA ARG A 170 -2.86 10.24 28.92
C ARG A 170 -2.21 9.45 30.04
N GLU A 171 -2.97 8.55 30.63
CA GLU A 171 -2.51 7.62 31.66
C GLU A 171 -2.99 6.20 31.28
N GLY A 172 -2.12 5.44 30.60
CA GLY A 172 -2.45 4.10 30.11
C GLY A 172 -3.63 4.09 29.13
N LYS A 173 -4.75 3.49 29.56
CA LYS A 173 -6.03 3.37 28.81
C LYS A 173 -7.03 4.50 29.10
N THR A 174 -6.63 5.49 29.90
CA THR A 174 -7.49 6.60 30.31
C THR A 174 -6.90 7.92 29.82
N LEU A 175 -7.76 8.76 29.25
CA LEU A 175 -7.46 10.16 28.96
C LEU A 175 -7.99 11.02 30.11
N GLN A 176 -7.10 11.74 30.77
CA GLN A 176 -7.45 12.64 31.87
C GLN A 176 -7.53 14.07 31.33
N VAL A 177 -8.71 14.67 31.49
CA VAL A 177 -8.95 16.07 31.14
C VAL A 177 -9.07 16.86 32.43
N LYS A 178 -8.22 17.87 32.60
CA LYS A 178 -8.24 18.78 33.74
C LYS A 178 -9.03 20.04 33.39
N PHE A 179 -10.00 20.40 34.23
CA PHE A 179 -10.79 21.62 34.10
C PHE A 179 -10.49 22.61 35.23
N ARG A 180 -10.78 23.89 34.98
CA ARG A 180 -10.57 24.98 35.96
C ARG A 180 -11.72 25.11 36.97
N ASP A 181 -12.93 24.75 36.56
CA ASP A 181 -14.15 24.88 37.34
C ASP A 181 -15.15 23.76 36.99
N ALA A 182 -16.12 23.55 37.88
CA ALA A 182 -17.14 22.50 37.73
C ALA A 182 -18.10 22.75 36.55
N GLU A 183 -18.35 24.01 36.19
CA GLU A 183 -19.24 24.38 35.07
C GLU A 183 -18.62 24.01 33.72
N SER A 184 -17.34 24.29 33.55
CA SER A 184 -16.53 23.91 32.39
C SER A 184 -16.40 22.40 32.27
N ARG A 185 -16.28 21.69 33.40
CA ARG A 185 -16.33 20.20 33.41
C ARG A 185 -17.67 19.70 32.90
N GLY A 186 -18.79 20.25 33.37
CA GLY A 186 -20.13 19.85 32.92
C GLY A 186 -20.33 20.06 31.41
N LYS A 187 -19.97 21.24 30.89
CA LYS A 187 -20.01 21.53 29.45
C LYS A 187 -19.08 20.62 28.65
N GLY A 188 -17.88 20.36 29.16
CA GLY A 188 -16.92 19.46 28.56
C GLY A 188 -17.43 18.02 28.50
N GLU A 189 -18.01 17.53 29.59
CA GLU A 189 -18.59 16.19 29.68
C GLU A 189 -19.72 15.99 28.66
N GLU A 190 -20.64 16.95 28.55
CA GLU A 190 -21.74 16.89 27.58
C GLU A 190 -21.20 16.85 26.13
N LYS A 191 -20.23 17.69 25.81
CA LYS A 191 -19.63 17.73 24.46
C LYS A 191 -18.86 16.45 24.13
N ILE A 192 -18.05 15.96 25.07
CA ILE A 192 -17.27 14.73 24.88
C ILE A 192 -18.22 13.54 24.75
N LYS A 193 -19.34 13.52 25.49
CA LYS A 193 -20.35 12.46 25.37
C LYS A 193 -21.04 12.45 24.00
N GLN A 194 -21.21 13.61 23.37
CA GLN A 194 -21.80 13.73 22.02
C GLN A 194 -20.82 13.34 20.90
N GLY A 195 -19.52 13.68 21.04
CA GLY A 195 -18.52 13.46 19.99
C GLY A 195 -17.67 12.19 20.13
N PHE A 196 -17.49 11.68 21.35
CA PHE A 196 -16.58 10.59 21.70
C PHE A 196 -17.34 9.46 22.40
N THR A 197 -18.28 8.84 21.69
CA THR A 197 -19.12 7.72 22.17
C THR A 197 -18.32 6.50 22.64
N ASP A 198 -17.07 6.43 22.20
CA ASP A 198 -16.16 5.31 22.38
C ASP A 198 -15.49 5.29 23.76
N TYR A 199 -15.62 6.40 24.49
CA TYR A 199 -15.07 6.57 25.84
C TYR A 199 -16.17 6.56 26.89
N ALA A 200 -15.92 5.91 28.01
CA ALA A 200 -16.70 6.03 29.23
C ALA A 200 -16.15 7.20 30.06
N LEU A 201 -17.00 8.15 30.38
CA LEU A 201 -16.64 9.35 31.14
C LEU A 201 -16.94 9.12 32.62
N ILE A 202 -15.93 9.31 33.46
CA ILE A 202 -16.03 9.24 34.91
C ILE A 202 -15.50 10.57 35.46
N PRO A 203 -16.37 11.41 36.04
CA PRO A 203 -15.90 12.60 36.74
C PRO A 203 -15.16 12.20 38.02
N LYS A 204 -14.02 12.82 38.26
CA LYS A 204 -13.23 12.64 39.49
C LYS A 204 -12.79 14.01 39.97
N ASP A 205 -13.14 14.36 41.20
CA ASP A 205 -12.67 15.60 41.81
C ASP A 205 -11.56 15.24 42.80
N GLU A 206 -10.35 15.77 42.60
CA GLU A 206 -9.18 15.43 43.41
C GLU A 206 -8.41 16.71 43.79
N ALA A 207 -8.25 16.95 45.10
CA ALA A 207 -7.45 18.05 45.66
C ALA A 207 -7.74 19.47 45.11
N GLY A 208 -9.00 19.77 44.73
CA GLY A 208 -9.37 21.06 44.16
C GLY A 208 -9.19 21.17 42.64
N GLU A 209 -8.77 20.09 41.98
CA GLU A 209 -8.80 19.96 40.52
C GLU A 209 -10.07 19.20 40.08
N PHE A 210 -10.77 19.73 39.09
CA PHE A 210 -11.92 19.08 38.46
C PHE A 210 -11.44 18.21 37.30
N LEU A 211 -11.46 16.89 37.46
CA LEU A 211 -10.98 15.95 36.45
C LEU A 211 -12.14 15.22 35.78
N LEU A 212 -11.95 14.93 34.50
CA LEU A 212 -12.80 14.01 33.75
C LEU A 212 -11.92 12.90 33.19
N LEU A 213 -12.18 11.68 33.64
CA LEU A 213 -11.49 10.48 33.17
C LEU A 213 -12.29 9.87 32.02
N ALA A 214 -11.73 9.89 30.82
CA ALA A 214 -12.27 9.24 29.64
C ALA A 214 -11.55 7.91 29.43
N THR A 215 -12.17 6.81 29.86
CA THR A 215 -11.61 5.45 29.72
C THR A 215 -12.17 4.79 28.46
N LEU A 216 -11.30 4.22 27.64
CA LEU A 216 -11.72 3.54 26.41
C LEU A 216 -12.63 2.33 26.72
N LYS A 217 -13.77 2.22 26.04
CA LYS A 217 -14.67 1.07 26.20
C LYS A 217 -14.09 -0.19 25.53
N PRO A 218 -14.36 -1.41 26.05
CA PRO A 218 -13.90 -2.66 25.43
C PRO A 218 -14.36 -2.82 23.97
N GLU A 219 -15.57 -2.38 23.64
CA GLU A 219 -16.09 -2.42 22.26
C GLU A 219 -15.30 -1.53 21.31
N ALA A 220 -14.87 -0.35 21.77
CA ALA A 220 -14.06 0.56 20.98
C ALA A 220 -12.63 0.02 20.81
N GLU A 221 -12.07 -0.61 21.85
CA GLU A 221 -10.78 -1.31 21.76
C GLU A 221 -10.82 -2.39 20.66
N HIS A 222 -11.85 -3.23 20.61
CA HIS A 222 -11.99 -4.23 19.56
C HIS A 222 -12.15 -3.62 18.17
N ARG A 223 -12.92 -2.54 18.03
CA ARG A 223 -13.05 -1.83 16.74
C ARG A 223 -11.73 -1.24 16.25
N ILE A 224 -10.94 -0.65 17.14
CA ILE A 224 -9.62 -0.11 16.80
C ILE A 224 -8.69 -1.24 16.35
N GLN A 225 -8.68 -2.36 17.07
CA GLN A 225 -7.88 -3.54 16.71
C GLN A 225 -8.28 -4.10 15.34
N GLU A 226 -9.58 -4.27 15.08
CA GLU A 226 -10.09 -4.76 13.80
C GLU A 226 -9.75 -3.82 12.65
N SER A 227 -9.93 -2.51 12.85
CA SER A 227 -9.57 -1.48 11.87
C SER A 227 -8.07 -1.49 11.58
N ALA A 228 -7.21 -1.65 12.58
CA ALA A 228 -5.76 -1.74 12.40
C ALA A 228 -5.36 -2.94 11.53
N VAL A 229 -5.99 -4.10 11.73
CA VAL A 229 -5.74 -5.30 10.91
C VAL A 229 -6.21 -5.10 9.48
N GLN A 230 -7.41 -4.56 9.27
CA GLN A 230 -7.94 -4.28 7.94
C GLN A 230 -7.07 -3.29 7.17
N GLN A 231 -6.57 -2.24 7.84
CA GLN A 231 -5.70 -1.24 7.26
C GLN A 231 -4.34 -1.82 6.85
N ASN A 232 -3.77 -2.68 7.70
CA ASN A 232 -2.54 -3.39 7.40
C ASN A 232 -2.72 -4.43 6.27
N LEU A 233 -3.87 -5.09 6.18
CA LEU A 233 -4.20 -6.01 5.10
C LEU A 233 -4.17 -5.32 3.72
N LEU A 234 -4.76 -4.13 3.64
CA LEU A 234 -4.73 -3.30 2.43
C LEU A 234 -3.31 -2.90 2.04
N THR A 235 -2.50 -2.54 3.02
CA THR A 235 -1.09 -2.17 2.82
C THR A 235 -0.27 -3.36 2.29
N LEU A 236 -0.48 -4.56 2.85
CA LEU A 236 0.18 -5.78 2.39
C LEU A 236 -0.20 -6.15 0.96
N ARG A 237 -1.47 -5.96 0.55
CA ARG A 237 -1.89 -6.22 -0.85
C ARG A 237 -1.07 -5.44 -1.86
N ASN A 238 -0.85 -4.15 -1.62
CA ASN A 238 -0.06 -3.31 -2.52
C ASN A 238 1.41 -3.71 -2.56
N ARG A 239 2.00 -4.03 -1.40
CA ARG A 239 3.39 -4.51 -1.30
C ARG A 239 3.60 -5.81 -2.03
N VAL A 240 2.62 -6.70 -2.00
CA VAL A 240 2.73 -7.96 -2.74
C VAL A 240 2.64 -7.76 -4.25
N ASN A 241 1.87 -6.78 -4.71
CA ASN A 241 1.87 -6.41 -6.14
C ASN A 241 3.26 -5.92 -6.58
N GLU A 242 4.01 -5.21 -5.72
CA GLU A 242 5.40 -4.80 -5.97
C GLU A 242 6.35 -6.01 -6.15
N LEU A 243 6.04 -7.15 -5.54
CA LEU A 243 6.82 -8.37 -5.72
C LEU A 243 6.60 -9.03 -7.08
N GLY A 244 5.62 -8.57 -7.88
CA GLY A 244 5.30 -9.15 -9.19
C GLY A 244 4.66 -10.53 -9.11
N VAL A 245 4.09 -10.88 -7.96
CA VAL A 245 3.42 -12.17 -7.73
C VAL A 245 2.04 -12.11 -8.36
N ALA A 246 1.75 -13.07 -9.25
CA ALA A 246 0.52 -13.04 -10.04
C ALA A 246 -0.75 -13.22 -9.18
N GLU A 247 -0.70 -14.00 -8.10
CA GLU A 247 -1.88 -14.33 -7.28
C GLU A 247 -1.48 -14.63 -5.81
N PRO A 248 -1.37 -13.61 -4.96
CA PRO A 248 -1.07 -13.82 -3.56
C PRO A 248 -2.31 -14.12 -2.72
N VAL A 249 -2.14 -14.95 -1.69
CA VAL A 249 -3.19 -15.19 -0.68
C VAL A 249 -2.84 -14.39 0.56
N ILE A 250 -3.66 -13.40 0.88
CA ILE A 250 -3.50 -12.55 2.06
C ILE A 250 -4.78 -12.61 2.87
N GLN A 251 -4.72 -13.21 4.05
CA GLN A 251 -5.88 -13.48 4.89
C GLN A 251 -5.58 -13.16 6.36
N GLN A 252 -6.58 -12.66 7.06
CA GLN A 252 -6.50 -12.50 8.50
C GLN A 252 -6.57 -13.88 9.19
N GLN A 253 -5.66 -14.14 10.11
CA GLN A 253 -5.65 -15.33 10.95
C GLN A 253 -5.81 -14.92 12.42
N GLY A 254 -7.01 -15.13 12.97
CA GLY A 254 -7.32 -14.73 14.35
C GLY A 254 -7.47 -13.21 14.50
N ALA A 255 -7.24 -12.70 15.70
CA ALA A 255 -7.50 -11.29 16.03
C ALA A 255 -6.37 -10.34 15.61
N ASP A 256 -5.12 -10.80 15.61
CA ASP A 256 -3.93 -9.96 15.47
C ASP A 256 -2.92 -10.42 14.42
N ARG A 257 -3.22 -11.50 13.67
CA ARG A 257 -2.28 -12.05 12.69
C ARG A 257 -2.81 -12.00 11.27
N VAL A 258 -1.89 -11.93 10.32
CA VAL A 258 -2.14 -11.96 8.89
C VAL A 258 -1.24 -13.01 8.25
N VAL A 259 -1.84 -13.95 7.54
CA VAL A 259 -1.14 -14.94 6.71
C VAL A 259 -0.94 -14.36 5.33
N VAL A 260 0.30 -14.42 4.84
CA VAL A 260 0.69 -14.04 3.49
C VAL A 260 1.34 -15.26 2.83
N GLN A 261 0.75 -15.73 1.74
CA GLN A 261 1.30 -16.80 0.91
C GLN A 261 1.64 -16.23 -0.46
N LEU A 262 2.89 -16.43 -0.88
CA LEU A 262 3.41 -15.93 -2.14
C LEU A 262 3.91 -17.10 -2.99
N PRO A 263 3.04 -17.68 -3.84
CA PRO A 263 3.42 -18.76 -4.75
C PRO A 263 4.44 -18.28 -5.78
N GLY A 264 5.43 -19.12 -6.09
CA GLY A 264 6.44 -18.85 -7.11
C GLY A 264 7.51 -17.80 -6.74
N VAL A 265 7.45 -17.24 -5.52
CA VAL A 265 8.50 -16.35 -5.01
C VAL A 265 9.74 -17.17 -4.63
N GLN A 266 10.84 -16.92 -5.32
CA GLN A 266 12.11 -17.61 -5.08
C GLN A 266 13.01 -16.88 -4.07
N ASP A 267 12.88 -15.55 -3.95
CA ASP A 267 13.74 -14.70 -3.13
C ASP A 267 13.01 -14.29 -1.84
N THR A 268 13.21 -15.08 -0.79
CA THR A 268 12.51 -14.92 0.50
C THR A 268 12.96 -13.66 1.23
N ALA A 269 14.25 -13.33 1.15
CA ALA A 269 14.84 -12.14 1.77
C ALA A 269 14.25 -10.86 1.16
N ARG A 270 14.11 -10.80 -0.16
CA ARG A 270 13.45 -9.67 -0.84
C ARG A 270 11.97 -9.57 -0.48
N ALA A 271 11.27 -10.70 -0.38
CA ALA A 271 9.87 -10.72 0.02
C ALA A 271 9.68 -10.20 1.45
N LYS A 272 10.48 -10.71 2.39
CA LYS A 272 10.53 -10.25 3.79
C LYS A 272 10.80 -8.75 3.89
N ASP A 273 11.78 -8.30 3.12
CA ASP A 273 12.16 -6.90 3.08
C ASP A 273 11.05 -5.99 2.57
N ILE A 274 10.29 -6.40 1.55
CA ILE A 274 9.17 -5.60 1.04
C ILE A 274 7.98 -5.63 2.01
N LEU A 275 7.65 -6.79 2.57
CA LEU A 275 6.53 -6.94 3.49
C LEU A 275 6.76 -6.25 4.85
N GLY A 276 7.99 -6.24 5.34
CA GLY A 276 8.37 -5.66 6.64
C GLY A 276 8.64 -4.15 6.62
N ARG A 277 8.60 -3.48 5.47
CA ARG A 277 8.81 -2.03 5.39
C ARG A 277 7.75 -1.28 6.19
N THR A 278 8.07 -0.11 6.72
CA THR A 278 7.08 0.85 7.20
C THR A 278 7.10 2.03 6.24
N ALA A 279 5.96 2.33 5.62
CA ALA A 279 5.82 3.51 4.79
C ALA A 279 5.43 4.68 5.68
N THR A 280 6.14 5.78 5.60
CA THR A 280 5.81 7.01 6.32
C THR A 280 5.48 8.10 5.32
N LEU A 281 4.30 8.68 5.44
CA LEU A 281 3.92 9.81 4.59
C LEU A 281 4.34 11.13 5.24
N GLU A 282 4.86 12.04 4.44
CA GLU A 282 5.18 13.40 4.86
C GLU A 282 4.66 14.41 3.84
N VAL A 283 4.19 15.54 4.35
CA VAL A 283 3.74 16.67 3.56
C VAL A 283 4.72 17.81 3.77
N ARG A 284 5.30 18.29 2.67
CA ARG A 284 6.34 19.32 2.67
C ARG A 284 6.04 20.39 1.62
N MET A 285 6.53 21.62 1.84
CA MET A 285 6.38 22.69 0.84
C MET A 285 7.32 22.44 -0.33
N VAL A 286 6.85 22.69 -1.55
CA VAL A 286 7.72 22.73 -2.72
C VAL A 286 8.55 24.00 -2.67
N ASP A 287 9.80 23.89 -3.11
CA ASP A 287 10.65 25.05 -3.34
C ASP A 287 10.59 25.44 -4.82
N GLU A 288 10.11 26.65 -5.09
CA GLU A 288 9.97 27.20 -6.44
C GLU A 288 11.02 28.29 -6.72
N GLU A 289 11.82 28.67 -5.73
CA GLU A 289 12.83 29.73 -5.86
C GLU A 289 14.11 29.22 -6.53
N HIS A 290 14.46 27.95 -6.29
CA HIS A 290 15.64 27.32 -6.84
C HIS A 290 15.31 26.44 -8.04
N GLN A 291 16.19 26.43 -9.04
CA GLN A 291 16.07 25.56 -10.21
C GLN A 291 16.48 24.13 -9.86
N VAL A 292 15.69 23.17 -10.35
CA VAL A 292 16.01 21.74 -10.26
C VAL A 292 17.09 21.41 -11.29
N VAL A 293 18.26 21.00 -10.81
CA VAL A 293 19.36 20.52 -11.66
C VAL A 293 19.63 19.06 -11.30
N GLU A 294 19.32 18.14 -12.22
CA GLU A 294 19.51 16.71 -12.01
C GLU A 294 21.00 16.40 -11.79
N GLY A 295 21.33 15.71 -10.70
CA GLY A 295 22.71 15.38 -10.31
C GLY A 295 23.47 16.46 -9.55
N ALA A 296 22.89 17.65 -9.34
CA ALA A 296 23.47 18.67 -8.48
C ALA A 296 23.07 18.47 -7.01
N VAL A 297 23.92 18.94 -6.09
CA VAL A 297 23.60 18.94 -4.66
C VAL A 297 22.45 19.92 -4.40
N ALA A 298 21.40 19.46 -3.70
CA ALA A 298 20.26 20.30 -3.35
C ALA A 298 20.71 21.52 -2.51
N PRO A 299 20.15 22.72 -2.76
CA PRO A 299 20.41 23.90 -1.95
C PRO A 299 20.19 23.68 -0.45
N PHE A 300 20.84 24.51 0.38
CA PHE A 300 20.69 24.40 1.83
C PHE A 300 19.21 24.54 2.24
N GLY A 301 18.72 23.61 3.05
CA GLY A 301 17.34 23.59 3.51
C GLY A 301 16.33 22.94 2.56
N THR A 302 16.77 22.42 1.41
CA THR A 302 15.92 21.67 0.48
C THR A 302 16.43 20.25 0.23
N GLU A 303 15.52 19.40 -0.25
CA GLU A 303 15.77 18.04 -0.70
C GLU A 303 15.12 17.84 -2.06
N MET A 304 15.78 17.08 -2.92
CA MET A 304 15.26 16.73 -4.23
C MET A 304 14.62 15.36 -4.15
N PHE A 305 13.35 15.26 -4.54
CA PHE A 305 12.66 13.98 -4.66
C PHE A 305 12.17 13.77 -6.08
N LYS A 306 12.03 12.49 -6.44
CA LYS A 306 11.50 12.10 -7.74
C LYS A 306 9.97 12.13 -7.68
N ASN A 307 9.36 12.71 -8.72
CA ASN A 307 7.91 12.73 -8.92
C ASN A 307 7.45 11.45 -9.60
N SER A 308 6.21 11.03 -9.33
CA SER A 308 5.57 9.86 -9.94
C SER A 308 5.56 9.93 -11.49
N ASP A 309 5.55 11.15 -12.04
CA ASP A 309 5.53 11.40 -13.50
C ASP A 309 6.93 11.39 -14.18
N GLY A 310 8.01 11.09 -13.45
CA GLY A 310 9.36 10.99 -14.04
C GLY A 310 10.26 12.24 -13.93
N GLY A 311 9.74 13.36 -13.39
CA GLY A 311 10.53 14.56 -13.10
C GLY A 311 11.11 14.58 -11.68
N TYR A 312 11.96 15.57 -11.37
CA TYR A 312 12.41 15.87 -10.01
C TYR A 312 11.78 17.17 -9.51
N LEU A 313 11.53 17.23 -8.21
CA LEU A 313 11.00 18.43 -7.55
C LEU A 313 11.83 18.70 -6.30
N LEU A 314 12.19 19.96 -6.12
CA LEU A 314 12.79 20.43 -4.87
C LEU A 314 11.69 20.70 -3.85
N VAL A 315 11.87 20.17 -2.65
CA VAL A 315 10.99 20.40 -1.51
C VAL A 315 11.80 20.91 -0.34
N LYS A 316 11.19 21.69 0.54
CA LYS A 316 11.82 22.15 1.78
C LYS A 316 11.98 20.96 2.74
N LYS A 317 13.06 20.92 3.51
CA LYS A 317 13.30 19.87 4.53
C LYS A 317 12.29 19.89 5.68
N GLN A 318 11.64 21.03 5.89
CA GLN A 318 10.66 21.18 6.97
C GLN A 318 9.39 20.37 6.68
N VAL A 319 9.08 19.43 7.57
CA VAL A 319 7.84 18.63 7.53
C VAL A 319 6.70 19.44 8.12
N ILE A 320 5.65 19.66 7.32
CA ILE A 320 4.43 20.36 7.75
C ILE A 320 3.52 19.40 8.49
N LEU A 321 3.31 18.23 7.88
CA LEU A 321 2.37 17.22 8.34
C LEU A 321 2.93 15.82 8.05
N THR A 322 2.67 14.87 8.94
CA THR A 322 2.98 13.46 8.72
C THR A 322 1.69 12.67 8.49
N GLY A 323 1.79 11.51 7.84
CA GLY A 323 0.66 10.62 7.56
C GLY A 323 -0.09 10.17 8.81
N GLU A 324 0.57 10.14 9.97
CA GLU A 324 -0.05 9.81 11.26
C GLU A 324 -1.16 10.79 11.67
N ARG A 325 -1.24 11.94 11.01
CA ARG A 325 -2.28 12.96 11.23
C ARG A 325 -3.42 12.87 10.22
N ILE A 326 -3.42 11.83 9.37
CA ILE A 326 -4.49 11.50 8.43
C ILE A 326 -5.34 10.40 9.05
N ASN A 327 -6.59 10.71 9.37
CA ASN A 327 -7.56 9.76 9.90
C ASN A 327 -8.17 8.89 8.80
N ASP A 328 -8.46 9.48 7.64
CA ASP A 328 -9.04 8.76 6.50
C ASP A 328 -8.68 9.44 5.17
N ALA A 329 -8.68 8.65 4.09
CA ALA A 329 -8.52 9.10 2.72
C ALA A 329 -9.44 8.29 1.80
N GLN A 330 -10.34 8.97 1.08
CA GLN A 330 -11.35 8.34 0.21
C GLN A 330 -11.29 8.92 -1.20
N PRO A 331 -11.42 8.08 -2.25
CA PRO A 331 -11.62 8.59 -3.60
C PRO A 331 -13.02 9.21 -3.71
N GLY A 332 -13.13 10.28 -4.47
CA GLY A 332 -14.38 10.96 -4.75
C GLY A 332 -14.30 11.77 -6.04
N PHE A 333 -15.24 12.68 -6.21
CA PHE A 333 -15.27 13.60 -7.35
C PHE A 333 -15.32 15.03 -6.84
N ASP A 334 -14.62 15.92 -7.54
CA ASP A 334 -14.69 17.35 -7.29
C ASP A 334 -16.06 17.88 -7.74
N ASN A 335 -16.77 18.54 -6.81
CA ASN A 335 -18.11 19.09 -7.03
C ASN A 335 -18.17 20.17 -8.12
N ARG A 336 -17.03 20.78 -8.49
CA ARG A 336 -17.01 21.91 -9.46
C ARG A 336 -16.90 21.45 -10.91
N ASN A 337 -16.07 20.44 -11.17
CA ASN A 337 -15.72 20.01 -12.53
C ASN A 337 -15.96 18.52 -12.76
N ASN A 338 -16.46 17.78 -11.76
CA ASN A 338 -16.72 16.34 -11.81
C ASN A 338 -15.47 15.52 -12.18
N GLU A 339 -14.28 16.03 -11.87
CA GLU A 339 -13.01 15.32 -12.01
C GLU A 339 -12.76 14.43 -10.79
N ALA A 340 -12.03 13.32 -10.96
CA ALA A 340 -11.68 12.45 -9.85
C ALA A 340 -10.75 13.18 -8.86
N ALA A 341 -11.01 13.01 -7.57
CA ALA A 341 -10.29 13.66 -6.49
C ALA A 341 -10.12 12.71 -5.30
N VAL A 342 -9.23 13.08 -4.38
CA VAL A 342 -9.07 12.37 -3.09
C VAL A 342 -9.44 13.30 -1.95
N HIS A 343 -10.38 12.85 -1.12
CA HIS A 343 -10.78 13.55 0.10
C HIS A 343 -10.05 12.95 1.30
N ILE A 344 -9.39 13.81 2.08
CA ILE A 344 -8.62 13.43 3.25
C ILE A 344 -9.23 14.09 4.48
N ASN A 345 -9.36 13.32 5.55
CA ASN A 345 -9.73 13.82 6.87
C ASN A 345 -8.49 13.80 7.78
N LEU A 346 -8.17 14.96 8.33
CA LEU A 346 -7.06 15.15 9.28
C LEU A 346 -7.56 15.11 10.72
N ASP A 347 -6.67 14.73 11.65
CA ASP A 347 -6.89 14.90 13.08
C ASP A 347 -6.87 16.40 13.46
N GLY A 348 -7.34 16.74 14.66
CA GLY A 348 -7.48 18.14 15.10
C GLY A 348 -6.14 18.88 15.20
N VAL A 349 -5.04 18.17 15.48
CA VAL A 349 -3.69 18.73 15.51
C VAL A 349 -3.19 19.02 14.09
N GLY A 350 -3.38 18.06 13.18
CA GLY A 350 -3.04 18.14 11.78
C GLY A 350 -3.83 19.23 11.07
N ALA A 351 -5.14 19.30 11.30
CA ALA A 351 -6.02 20.35 10.77
C ALA A 351 -5.52 21.76 11.10
N ARG A 352 -5.02 21.99 12.33
CA ARG A 352 -4.47 23.29 12.74
C ARG A 352 -3.15 23.62 12.07
N LYS A 353 -2.19 22.69 12.13
CA LYS A 353 -0.89 22.86 11.46
C LYS A 353 -1.06 23.11 9.96
N PHE A 354 -1.97 22.37 9.35
CA PHE A 354 -2.27 22.47 7.92
C PHE A 354 -2.97 23.78 7.57
N LYS A 355 -3.89 24.26 8.42
CA LYS A 355 -4.51 25.59 8.26
C LYS A 355 -3.49 26.71 8.30
N ASP A 356 -2.60 26.72 9.29
CA ASP A 356 -1.58 27.75 9.44
C ASP A 356 -0.61 27.72 8.25
N ALA A 357 -0.16 26.53 7.85
CA ALA A 357 0.73 26.36 6.69
C ALA A 357 0.09 26.78 5.37
N THR A 358 -1.19 26.46 5.13
CA THR A 358 -1.90 26.83 3.90
C THR A 358 -2.21 28.32 3.83
N ARG A 359 -2.55 28.97 4.95
CA ARG A 359 -2.79 30.41 5.03
C ARG A 359 -1.59 31.23 4.53
N GLU A 360 -0.39 30.86 4.96
CA GLU A 360 0.85 31.59 4.64
C GLU A 360 1.40 31.27 3.23
N ASN A 361 0.88 30.23 2.59
CA ASN A 361 1.45 29.69 1.35
C ASN A 361 0.41 29.52 0.22
N VAL A 362 -0.67 30.30 0.24
CA VAL A 362 -1.65 30.33 -0.87
C VAL A 362 -0.93 30.66 -2.19
N GLY A 363 -1.22 29.89 -3.24
CA GLY A 363 -0.62 30.00 -4.57
C GLY A 363 0.65 29.16 -4.76
N LYS A 364 1.24 28.60 -3.69
CA LYS A 364 2.43 27.74 -3.77
C LYS A 364 2.05 26.26 -3.83
N ARG A 365 2.96 25.42 -4.34
CA ARG A 365 2.78 23.97 -4.37
C ARG A 365 3.15 23.30 -3.04
N MET A 366 2.41 22.25 -2.70
CA MET A 366 2.67 21.41 -1.54
C MET A 366 2.82 19.97 -2.01
N ALA A 367 3.92 19.32 -1.64
CA ALA A 367 4.22 17.95 -2.04
C ALA A 367 3.84 16.96 -0.93
N ILE A 368 3.21 15.86 -1.33
CA ILE A 368 2.98 14.70 -0.50
C ILE A 368 3.98 13.63 -0.92
N ILE A 369 4.77 13.19 0.04
CA ILE A 369 5.94 12.35 -0.16
C ILE A 369 5.73 11.08 0.64
N LEU A 370 5.80 9.94 -0.04
CA LEU A 370 5.84 8.63 0.60
C LEU A 370 7.30 8.25 0.80
N PHE A 371 7.69 8.03 2.06
CA PHE A 371 9.01 7.51 2.39
C PHE A 371 8.95 6.02 2.64
N GLU A 372 9.78 5.28 1.90
CA GLU A 372 10.03 3.86 2.13
C GLU A 372 11.55 3.64 2.17
N LYS A 373 12.05 3.05 3.27
CA LYS A 373 13.50 2.83 3.50
C LYS A 373 14.38 4.08 3.35
N GLY A 374 13.86 5.24 3.76
CA GLY A 374 14.57 6.52 3.61
C GLY A 374 14.62 7.06 2.19
N ARG A 375 13.92 6.43 1.23
CA ARG A 375 13.70 6.96 -0.12
C ARG A 375 12.34 7.63 -0.17
N GLY A 376 12.32 8.91 -0.54
CA GLY A 376 11.08 9.66 -0.72
C GLY A 376 10.65 9.68 -2.18
N GLU A 377 9.38 9.36 -2.43
CA GLU A 377 8.74 9.53 -3.73
C GLU A 377 7.54 10.48 -3.59
N ILE A 378 7.45 11.47 -4.48
CA ILE A 378 6.32 12.39 -4.49
C ILE A 378 5.14 11.69 -5.15
N VAL A 379 4.10 11.46 -4.35
CA VAL A 379 2.81 10.91 -4.79
C VAL A 379 2.06 11.97 -5.57
N THR A 380 1.99 13.19 -5.04
CA THR A 380 1.33 14.32 -5.70
C THR A 380 1.85 15.64 -5.16
N ALA A 381 1.80 16.70 -5.98
CA ALA A 381 2.23 18.04 -5.60
C ALA A 381 1.25 19.13 -6.07
N PRO A 382 0.03 19.17 -5.51
CA PRO A 382 -1.00 20.14 -5.87
C PRO A 382 -0.66 21.57 -5.42
N VAL A 383 -1.32 22.55 -6.04
CA VAL A 383 -1.23 23.97 -5.66
C VAL A 383 -2.24 24.27 -4.54
N ILE A 384 -1.80 24.99 -3.51
CA ILE A 384 -2.67 25.49 -2.44
C ILE A 384 -3.52 26.64 -3.00
N ARG A 385 -4.83 26.43 -3.13
CA ARG A 385 -5.75 27.44 -3.72
C ARG A 385 -6.34 28.40 -2.70
N GLU A 386 -6.56 27.94 -1.48
CA GLU A 386 -7.17 28.69 -0.39
C GLU A 386 -6.67 28.19 0.96
N GLU A 387 -6.96 28.93 2.03
CA GLU A 387 -6.73 28.46 3.40
C GLU A 387 -7.63 27.27 3.71
N ILE A 388 -7.03 26.13 4.07
CA ILE A 388 -7.78 24.90 4.34
C ILE A 388 -7.99 24.76 5.85
N GLY A 389 -9.17 25.19 6.30
CA GLY A 389 -9.64 25.03 7.68
C GLY A 389 -10.55 23.80 7.87
N GLY A 390 -10.64 23.31 9.10
CA GLY A 390 -11.63 22.28 9.48
C GLY A 390 -11.24 20.83 9.17
N GLY A 391 -9.99 20.57 8.78
CA GLY A 391 -9.43 19.22 8.70
C GLY A 391 -9.86 18.38 7.49
N ARG A 392 -10.69 18.92 6.59
CA ARG A 392 -11.04 18.25 5.33
C ARG A 392 -10.23 18.83 4.20
N VAL A 393 -9.41 17.99 3.58
CA VAL A 393 -8.55 18.38 2.46
C VAL A 393 -9.04 17.68 1.21
N GLN A 394 -9.11 18.40 0.10
CA GLN A 394 -9.39 17.82 -1.21
C GLN A 394 -8.14 17.96 -2.08
N ILE A 395 -7.62 16.81 -2.53
CA ILE A 395 -6.56 16.75 -3.52
C ILE A 395 -7.22 16.57 -4.88
N SER A 396 -7.16 17.60 -5.70
CA SER A 396 -7.62 17.56 -7.09
C SER A 396 -6.44 17.62 -8.06
N GLY A 397 -6.66 17.06 -9.24
CA GLY A 397 -5.70 17.00 -10.35
C GLY A 397 -6.34 16.28 -11.53
N LYS A 398 -5.72 16.34 -12.70
CA LYS A 398 -6.14 15.54 -13.87
C LYS A 398 -5.77 14.07 -13.64
N MET A 399 -6.44 13.42 -12.71
CA MET A 399 -6.27 12.01 -12.39
C MET A 399 -7.47 11.20 -12.89
N SER A 400 -7.23 9.95 -13.28
CA SER A 400 -8.29 8.99 -13.57
C SER A 400 -8.96 8.49 -12.28
N THR A 401 -10.12 7.85 -12.40
CA THR A 401 -10.81 7.22 -11.24
C THR A 401 -9.95 6.14 -10.58
N GLU A 402 -9.19 5.39 -11.37
CA GLU A 402 -8.27 4.37 -10.90
C GLU A 402 -7.07 4.99 -10.15
N GLU A 403 -6.50 6.07 -10.69
CA GLU A 403 -5.42 6.81 -10.01
C GLU A 403 -5.87 7.44 -8.69
N ALA A 404 -7.09 8.00 -8.63
CA ALA A 404 -7.66 8.52 -7.40
C ALA A 404 -7.84 7.42 -6.34
N GLN A 405 -8.33 6.25 -6.74
CA GLN A 405 -8.49 5.10 -5.86
C GLN A 405 -7.13 4.60 -5.33
N ASN A 406 -6.14 4.47 -6.21
CA ASN A 406 -4.79 4.06 -5.83
C ASN A 406 -4.11 5.10 -4.93
N THR A 407 -4.26 6.39 -5.23
CA THR A 407 -3.71 7.48 -4.41
C THR A 407 -4.36 7.50 -3.03
N ALA A 408 -5.70 7.43 -2.95
CA ALA A 408 -6.41 7.35 -1.66
C ALA A 408 -5.93 6.16 -0.82
N LEU A 409 -5.72 5.01 -1.47
CA LEU A 409 -5.18 3.83 -0.82
C LEU A 409 -3.74 4.02 -0.32
N LEU A 410 -2.85 4.62 -1.13
CA LEU A 410 -1.47 4.93 -0.75
C LEU A 410 -1.40 5.91 0.41
N LEU A 411 -2.22 6.97 0.38
CA LEU A 411 -2.29 7.97 1.45
C LEU A 411 -2.77 7.32 2.76
N ARG A 412 -3.74 6.40 2.69
CA ARG A 412 -4.18 5.62 3.84
C ARG A 412 -3.09 4.66 4.32
N ALA A 413 -2.38 4.01 3.41
CA ALA A 413 -1.31 3.05 3.72
C ALA A 413 -0.08 3.71 4.33
N GLY A 414 0.25 4.95 3.93
CA GLY A 414 1.32 5.77 4.50
C GLY A 414 1.01 6.34 5.88
N ALA A 415 -0.25 6.26 6.31
CA ALA A 415 -0.69 6.38 7.70
C ALA A 415 -0.68 4.99 8.35
N LEU A 416 0.50 4.37 8.52
CA LEU A 416 0.59 3.03 9.09
C LEU A 416 -0.07 2.99 10.48
N ALA A 417 -1.15 2.21 10.60
CA ALA A 417 -1.95 2.11 11.82
C ALA A 417 -1.14 1.48 12.97
N ALA A 418 -0.38 0.43 12.68
CA ALA A 418 0.53 -0.20 13.63
C ALA A 418 1.66 -0.98 12.94
N PRO A 419 2.87 -1.03 13.53
CA PRO A 419 3.95 -1.90 13.10
C PRO A 419 3.52 -3.38 13.02
N MET A 420 4.16 -4.12 12.13
CA MET A 420 3.95 -5.57 11.99
C MET A 420 5.29 -6.29 12.11
N GLU A 421 5.27 -7.44 12.77
CA GLU A 421 6.43 -8.30 12.92
C GLU A 421 6.16 -9.67 12.28
N ILE A 422 7.19 -10.26 11.67
CA ILE A 422 7.08 -11.61 11.10
C ILE A 422 7.36 -12.60 12.23
N VAL A 423 6.33 -13.34 12.63
CA VAL A 423 6.41 -14.33 13.72
C VAL A 423 6.68 -15.74 13.21
N GLU A 424 6.35 -16.01 11.94
CA GLU A 424 6.65 -17.30 11.31
C GLU A 424 7.04 -17.09 9.85
N GLU A 425 8.08 -17.80 9.43
CA GLU A 425 8.59 -17.82 8.06
C GLU A 425 8.80 -19.29 7.65
N ARG A 426 8.10 -19.72 6.60
CA ARG A 426 8.32 -21.03 5.99
C ARG A 426 8.55 -20.87 4.50
N THR A 427 9.64 -21.44 4.01
CA THR A 427 9.89 -21.59 2.58
C THR A 427 9.42 -22.97 2.17
N ILE A 428 8.52 -23.05 1.20
CA ILE A 428 8.01 -24.31 0.69
C ILE A 428 8.67 -24.54 -0.67
N GLY A 429 9.45 -25.61 -0.75
CA GLY A 429 10.15 -26.00 -1.97
C GLY A 429 9.20 -26.62 -3.00
N PRO A 430 9.39 -26.38 -4.30
CA PRO A 430 8.57 -27.00 -5.36
C PRO A 430 8.61 -28.53 -5.36
N SER A 431 9.67 -29.13 -4.79
CA SER A 431 9.86 -30.59 -4.75
C SER A 431 8.85 -31.31 -3.85
N LEU A 432 8.39 -30.69 -2.77
CA LEU A 432 7.42 -31.29 -1.84
C LEU A 432 6.05 -31.53 -2.51
N GLY A 433 5.67 -30.69 -3.47
CA GLY A 433 4.45 -30.88 -4.27
C GLY A 433 4.62 -31.82 -5.45
N ALA A 434 5.78 -31.80 -6.11
CA ALA A 434 6.07 -32.70 -7.22
C ALA A 434 5.99 -34.17 -6.80
N ASP A 435 6.50 -34.49 -5.60
CA ASP A 435 6.41 -35.84 -5.03
C ASP A 435 4.95 -36.26 -4.77
N ASN A 436 4.09 -35.34 -4.29
CA ASN A 436 2.67 -35.58 -4.05
C ASN A 436 1.83 -35.75 -5.33
N ILE A 437 2.24 -35.16 -6.46
CA ILE A 437 1.57 -35.35 -7.76
C ILE A 437 2.03 -36.67 -8.42
N SER A 438 3.30 -37.03 -8.23
CA SER A 438 3.89 -38.23 -8.86
C SER A 438 3.42 -39.55 -8.24
N ARG A 439 2.86 -39.49 -7.03
CA ARG A 439 2.41 -40.62 -6.21
C ARG A 439 0.90 -40.76 -6.27
#